data_AF-A0A958J1E8-F1
#
_entry.id   AF-A0A958J1E8-F1
#
_cell.length_a   1.000
_cell.length_b   1.000
_cell.length_c   1.000
_cell.angle_alpha   90.00
_cell.angle_beta   90.00
_cell.angle_gamma   90.00
#
_symmetry.space_group_name_H-M   'P 1'
#
loop_
_entity.id
_entity.type
_entity.pdbx_description
1 polymer ?
#
loop_
_entity_poly.entity_id
_entity_poly.type
_entity_poly.pdbx_seq_one_letter_code
_entity_poly.pdbx_strand_id
1 'polypeptide(L)'
;FGGVLGENSAIGEAFHITSDEWLTWDRITELMAEAAGVTPKLLHVPSHILEREIPEWQGSLLGDKAHSAIFDNSKIKRLVPDFSADIPFSEGAKEIVEWHTANPARLTVDPQLDQKMDELVARFS
;
A
#
# COMPACT_ATOMS: atom_id res chain seq x y z
N PHE A 1 1.13 -2.46 -19.62
CA PHE A 1 2.41 -1.81 -19.98
C PHE A 1 2.68 -1.74 -21.49
N GLY A 2 2.23 -2.70 -22.31
CA GLY A 2 2.51 -2.71 -23.75
C GLY A 2 2.10 -1.43 -24.51
N GLY A 3 1.04 -0.73 -24.08
CA GLY A 3 0.55 0.44 -24.82
C GLY A 3 1.41 1.71 -24.74
N VAL A 4 2.28 1.88 -23.74
CA VAL A 4 3.21 3.03 -23.67
C VAL A 4 4.53 2.72 -24.36
N LEU A 5 4.93 1.43 -24.33
CA LEU A 5 6.17 0.98 -24.95
C LEU A 5 6.02 0.98 -26.47
N GLY A 6 6.77 1.85 -27.15
CA GLY A 6 6.72 2.00 -28.60
C GLY A 6 5.80 3.12 -29.09
N GLU A 7 5.14 3.84 -28.18
CA GLU A 7 4.35 5.02 -28.53
C GLU A 7 5.25 6.27 -28.57
N ASN A 8 5.45 6.84 -29.76
CA ASN A 8 6.35 7.97 -29.96
C ASN A 8 5.94 9.21 -29.14
N SER A 9 4.64 9.42 -28.95
CA SER A 9 4.12 10.53 -28.14
C SER A 9 4.30 10.34 -26.63
N ALA A 10 4.77 9.16 -26.19
CA ALA A 10 5.17 8.93 -24.80
C ALA A 10 6.62 9.37 -24.49
N ILE A 11 7.44 9.64 -25.51
CA ILE A 11 8.86 9.98 -25.31
C ILE A 11 8.97 11.34 -24.62
N GLY A 12 9.66 11.37 -23.48
CA GLY A 12 9.84 12.59 -22.67
C GLY A 12 8.67 12.92 -21.74
N GLU A 13 7.63 12.09 -21.72
CA GLU A 13 6.43 12.31 -20.92
C GLU A 13 6.45 11.48 -19.62
N ALA A 14 5.92 12.06 -18.54
CA ALA A 14 5.65 11.33 -17.29
C ALA A 14 4.17 10.94 -17.19
N PHE A 15 3.88 9.72 -16.70
CA PHE A 15 2.53 9.21 -16.53
C PHE A 15 2.34 8.62 -15.14
N HIS A 16 1.17 8.83 -14.54
CA HIS A 16 0.72 8.01 -13.42
C HIS A 16 0.24 6.66 -13.95
N ILE A 17 0.67 5.58 -13.32
CA ILE A 17 0.18 4.22 -13.59
C ILE A 17 -0.41 3.70 -12.29
N THR A 18 -1.65 4.09 -12.04
CA THR A 18 -2.38 3.81 -10.80
C THR A 18 -3.82 3.43 -11.11
N SER A 19 -4.54 2.88 -10.14
CA SER A 19 -6.00 2.75 -10.25
C SER A 19 -6.69 4.08 -9.96
N ASP A 20 -8.00 4.16 -10.21
CA ASP A 20 -8.83 5.28 -9.77
C ASP A 20 -9.48 5.02 -8.40
N GLU A 21 -9.04 3.95 -7.71
CA GLU A 21 -9.49 3.62 -6.37
C GLU A 21 -8.70 4.45 -5.35
N TRP A 22 -9.40 5.16 -4.47
CA TRP A 22 -8.79 5.91 -3.38
C TRP A 22 -9.11 5.24 -2.06
N LEU A 23 -8.06 4.84 -1.34
CA LEU A 23 -8.19 4.11 -0.07
C LEU A 23 -7.48 4.87 1.04
N THR A 24 -8.10 4.89 2.21
CA THR A 24 -7.45 5.29 3.45
C THR A 24 -6.56 4.17 3.97
N TRP A 25 -5.61 4.49 4.86
CA TRP A 25 -4.83 3.48 5.57
C TRP A 25 -5.73 2.50 6.33
N ASP A 26 -6.77 3.01 7.00
CA ASP A 26 -7.76 2.17 7.70
C ASP A 26 -8.41 1.17 6.74
N ARG A 27 -8.85 1.62 5.55
CA ARG A 27 -9.49 0.72 4.59
C ARG A 27 -8.53 -0.31 4.01
N ILE A 28 -7.28 0.06 3.77
CA ILE A 28 -6.22 -0.88 3.36
C ILE A 28 -6.03 -1.96 4.43
N THR A 29 -5.92 -1.56 5.71
CA THR A 29 -5.76 -2.51 6.82
C THR A 29 -6.96 -3.42 6.98
N GLU A 30 -8.19 -2.89 6.86
CA GLU A 30 -9.42 -3.68 6.89
C GLU A 30 -9.46 -4.73 5.79
N LEU A 31 -9.13 -4.35 4.55
CA LEU A 31 -9.14 -5.27 3.40
C LEU A 31 -8.09 -6.37 3.53
N MET A 32 -6.90 -6.04 4.04
CA MET A 32 -5.88 -7.04 4.35
C MET A 32 -6.31 -8.00 5.46
N ALA A 33 -6.98 -7.48 6.51
CA ALA A 33 -7.48 -8.30 7.62
C ALA A 33 -8.63 -9.23 7.17
N GLU A 34 -9.55 -8.72 6.35
CA GLU A 34 -10.61 -9.50 5.73
C GLU A 34 -10.02 -10.64 4.88
N ALA A 35 -9.04 -10.35 4.03
CA ALA A 35 -8.33 -11.35 3.23
C ALA A 35 -7.62 -12.41 4.11
N ALA A 36 -7.07 -12.01 5.26
CA ALA A 36 -6.46 -12.91 6.23
C ALA A 36 -7.47 -13.64 7.14
N GLY A 37 -8.77 -13.37 7.01
CA GLY A 37 -9.83 -14.00 7.80
C GLY A 37 -9.86 -13.55 9.27
N VAL A 38 -9.37 -12.35 9.58
CA VAL A 38 -9.30 -11.80 10.94
C VAL A 38 -10.04 -10.47 11.06
N THR A 39 -10.53 -10.16 12.27
CA THR A 39 -11.12 -8.85 12.56
C THR A 39 -10.04 -7.89 13.04
N PRO A 40 -9.77 -6.77 12.34
CA PRO A 40 -8.73 -5.84 12.73
C PRO A 40 -9.15 -5.03 13.96
N LYS A 41 -8.18 -4.68 14.80
CA LYS A 41 -8.31 -3.65 15.83
C LYS A 41 -7.38 -2.50 15.45
N LEU A 42 -7.95 -1.42 14.93
CA LEU A 42 -7.16 -0.28 14.46
C LEU A 42 -6.76 0.61 15.62
N LEU A 43 -5.48 0.97 15.67
CA LEU A 43 -4.90 1.92 16.61
C LEU A 43 -4.14 2.97 15.82
N HIS A 44 -4.45 4.25 16.06
CA HIS A 44 -3.82 5.36 15.36
C HIS A 44 -2.74 6.01 16.22
N VAL A 45 -1.49 5.95 15.74
CA VAL A 45 -0.34 6.59 16.38
C VAL A 45 0.14 7.75 15.50
N PRO A 46 0.43 8.94 16.06
CA PRO A 46 0.95 10.05 15.27
C PRO A 46 2.26 9.69 14.55
N SER A 47 2.35 10.01 13.25
CA SER A 47 3.49 9.62 12.40
C SER A 47 4.86 10.07 12.91
N HIS A 48 4.95 11.25 13.54
CA HIS A 48 6.21 11.74 14.12
C HIS A 48 6.69 10.93 15.34
N ILE A 49 5.78 10.23 16.03
CA ILE A 49 6.14 9.27 17.07
C ILE A 49 6.65 7.99 16.41
N LEU A 50 5.92 7.46 15.42
CA LEU A 50 6.29 6.24 14.70
C LEU A 50 7.69 6.32 14.08
N GLU A 51 8.04 7.44 13.41
CA GLU A 51 9.40 7.60 12.86
C GLU A 51 10.50 7.62 13.92
N ARG A 52 10.19 8.13 15.13
CA ARG A 52 11.16 8.17 16.22
C ARG A 52 11.41 6.80 16.81
N GLU A 53 10.35 6.00 16.98
CA GLU A 53 10.44 4.65 17.57
C GLU A 53 10.92 3.60 16.54
N ILE A 54 10.65 3.82 15.25
CA ILE A 54 11.05 2.97 14.12
C ILE A 54 11.85 3.82 13.12
N PRO A 55 13.14 4.09 13.38
CA PRO A 55 13.98 4.94 12.54
C PRO A 55 14.07 4.47 11.08
N GLU A 56 13.89 3.18 10.82
CA GLU A 56 13.86 2.59 9.49
C GLU A 56 12.71 3.14 8.62
N TRP A 57 11.67 3.69 9.24
CA TRP A 57 10.53 4.31 8.55
C TRP A 57 10.72 5.81 8.33
N GLN A 58 11.80 6.40 8.87
CA GLN A 58 12.07 7.82 8.75
C GLN A 58 12.12 8.26 7.28
N GLY A 59 11.47 9.37 6.97
CA GLY A 59 11.41 9.94 5.63
C GLY A 59 10.33 9.30 4.76
N SER A 60 10.22 7.96 4.76
CA SER A 60 9.14 7.28 4.02
C SER A 60 7.78 7.48 4.69
N LEU A 61 7.72 7.58 6.01
CA LEU A 61 6.46 7.80 6.71
C LEU A 61 6.00 9.26 6.58
N LEU A 62 6.79 10.23 7.06
CA LEU A 62 6.39 11.64 7.02
C LEU A 62 6.45 12.26 5.62
N GLY A 63 7.35 11.81 4.75
CA GLY A 63 7.50 12.38 3.41
C GLY A 63 6.49 11.88 2.39
N ASP A 64 5.87 10.72 2.63
CA ASP A 64 4.98 10.06 1.69
C ASP A 64 3.69 9.58 2.38
N LYS A 65 3.79 8.56 3.24
CA LYS A 65 2.62 7.85 3.80
C LYS A 65 1.72 8.70 4.71
N ALA A 66 2.24 9.77 5.30
CA ALA A 66 1.46 10.69 6.14
C ALA A 66 0.56 11.65 5.33
N HIS A 67 0.75 11.71 4.01
CA HIS A 67 -0.02 12.58 3.11
C HIS A 67 -0.92 11.76 2.19
N SER A 68 -2.11 12.28 1.89
CA SER A 68 -2.97 11.69 0.88
C SER A 68 -2.41 11.96 -0.51
N ALA A 69 -2.18 10.90 -1.28
CA ALA A 69 -1.79 10.99 -2.68
C ALA A 69 -2.95 10.54 -3.58
N ILE A 70 -3.49 11.48 -4.36
CA ILE A 70 -4.56 11.24 -5.34
C ILE A 70 -4.00 11.56 -6.72
N PHE A 71 -4.02 10.58 -7.62
CA PHE A 71 -3.40 10.69 -8.94
C PHE A 71 -4.43 10.83 -10.05
N ASP A 72 -4.12 11.69 -11.02
CA ASP A 72 -4.90 11.80 -12.26
C ASP A 72 -4.35 10.83 -13.32
N ASN A 73 -5.16 9.83 -13.67
CA ASN A 73 -4.87 8.86 -14.73
C ASN A 73 -5.36 9.31 -16.12
N SER A 74 -5.92 10.52 -16.26
CA SER A 74 -6.51 11.00 -17.53
C SER A 74 -5.50 11.01 -18.68
N LYS A 75 -4.23 11.32 -18.39
CA LYS A 75 -3.16 11.36 -19.38
C LYS A 75 -2.88 9.98 -19.98
N ILE A 76 -2.71 8.96 -19.14
CA ILE A 76 -2.44 7.60 -19.62
C ILE A 76 -3.65 7.01 -20.33
N LYS A 77 -4.87 7.26 -19.84
CA LYS A 77 -6.11 6.79 -20.48
C LYS A 77 -6.38 7.40 -21.85
N ARG A 78 -5.97 8.66 -22.08
CA ARG A 78 -6.03 9.28 -23.41
C ARG A 78 -5.03 8.66 -24.38
N LEU A 79 -3.82 8.37 -23.90
CA LEU A 79 -2.75 7.82 -24.72
C LEU A 79 -2.95 6.34 -25.03
N VAL A 80 -3.38 5.58 -24.02
CA VAL A 80 -3.59 4.13 -24.07
C VAL A 80 -5.01 3.86 -23.58
N PRO A 81 -6.02 3.92 -24.47
CA PRO A 81 -7.43 3.72 -24.08
C PRO A 81 -7.72 2.35 -23.44
N ASP A 82 -6.92 1.34 -23.76
CA ASP A 82 -7.01 0.00 -23.19
C ASP A 82 -6.36 -0.11 -21.80
N PHE A 83 -5.72 0.96 -21.30
CA PHE A 83 -5.19 0.97 -19.94
C PHE A 83 -6.34 0.99 -18.94
N SER A 84 -6.46 -0.10 -18.19
CA SER A 84 -7.32 -0.19 -17.02
C SER A 84 -6.61 -0.93 -15.89
N ALA A 85 -6.90 -0.52 -14.65
CA ALA A 85 -6.45 -1.18 -13.43
C ALA A 85 -7.64 -1.93 -12.83
N ASP A 86 -8.02 -3.03 -13.48
CA ASP A 86 -9.31 -3.71 -13.23
C ASP A 86 -9.34 -4.56 -11.95
N ILE A 87 -8.19 -4.81 -11.32
CA ILE A 87 -8.10 -5.57 -10.08
C ILE A 87 -8.30 -4.60 -8.91
N PRO A 88 -9.42 -4.65 -8.18
CA PRO A 88 -9.62 -3.83 -6.99
C PRO A 88 -8.63 -4.25 -5.90
N PHE A 89 -8.27 -3.33 -5.00
CA PHE A 89 -7.31 -3.67 -3.93
C PHE A 89 -7.80 -4.85 -3.06
N SER A 90 -9.11 -4.98 -2.87
CA SER A 90 -9.70 -6.10 -2.12
C SER A 90 -9.39 -7.48 -2.72
N GLU A 91 -9.28 -7.60 -4.04
CA GLU A 91 -8.91 -8.85 -4.70
C GLU A 91 -7.39 -9.05 -4.64
N GLY A 92 -6.61 -7.99 -4.90
CA GLY A 92 -5.16 -8.02 -4.73
C GLY A 92 -4.74 -8.40 -3.30
N ALA A 93 -5.48 -7.96 -2.28
CA ALA A 93 -5.24 -8.33 -0.88
C ALA A 93 -5.38 -9.85 -0.66
N LYS A 94 -6.39 -10.49 -1.28
CA LYS A 94 -6.54 -11.95 -1.24
C LYS A 94 -5.37 -12.64 -1.91
N GLU A 95 -4.98 -12.20 -3.11
CA GLU A 95 -3.83 -12.76 -3.82
C GLU A 95 -2.52 -12.65 -3.01
N ILE A 96 -2.30 -11.52 -2.33
CA ILE A 96 -1.14 -11.31 -1.45
C ILE A 96 -1.16 -12.31 -0.28
N VAL A 97 -2.29 -12.43 0.41
CA VAL A 97 -2.44 -13.34 1.56
C VAL A 97 -2.30 -14.79 1.11
N GLU A 98 -2.96 -15.19 0.02
CA GLU A 98 -2.86 -16.53 -0.56
C GLU A 98 -1.41 -16.87 -0.92
N TRP A 99 -0.69 -15.93 -1.55
CA TRP A 99 0.71 -16.15 -1.90
C TRP A 99 1.61 -16.34 -0.68
N HIS A 100 1.42 -15.57 0.39
CA HIS A 100 2.18 -15.73 1.63
C HIS A 100 1.84 -17.03 2.35
N THR A 101 0.55 -17.35 2.49
CA THR A 101 0.07 -18.53 3.24
C THR A 101 0.32 -19.85 2.50
N ALA A 102 0.46 -19.82 1.17
CA ALA A 102 0.80 -21.00 0.36
C ALA A 102 2.18 -21.60 0.70
N ASN A 103 3.07 -20.86 1.36
CA ASN A 103 4.34 -21.41 1.83
C ASN A 103 4.71 -20.80 3.20
N PRO A 104 4.69 -21.61 4.29
CA PRO A 104 5.03 -21.15 5.64
C PRO A 104 6.41 -20.46 5.75
N ALA A 105 7.36 -20.78 4.88
CA ALA A 105 8.66 -20.12 4.86
C ALA A 105 8.61 -18.62 4.49
N ARG A 106 7.49 -18.13 3.94
CA ARG A 106 7.24 -16.72 3.61
C ARG A 106 6.57 -15.94 4.74
N LEU A 107 6.11 -16.63 5.79
CA LEU A 107 5.51 -16.02 6.97
C LEU A 107 6.62 -15.64 7.96
N THR A 108 7.58 -14.85 7.49
CA THR A 108 8.69 -14.36 8.30
C THR A 108 8.25 -13.13 9.09
N VAL A 109 8.48 -13.16 10.40
CA VAL A 109 8.27 -12.03 11.30
C VAL A 109 9.63 -11.49 11.71
N ASP A 110 9.78 -10.17 11.70
CA ASP A 110 10.91 -9.50 12.35
C ASP A 110 10.59 -9.35 13.85
N PRO A 111 11.26 -10.10 14.75
CA PRO A 111 10.92 -10.06 16.17
C PRO A 111 11.17 -8.70 16.82
N GLN A 112 12.12 -7.90 16.30
CA GLN A 112 12.43 -6.59 16.86
C GLN A 112 11.34 -5.59 16.51
N LEU A 113 10.85 -5.63 15.27
CA LEU A 113 9.72 -4.81 14.85
C LEU A 113 8.45 -5.22 15.59
N ASP A 114 8.17 -6.52 15.71
CA ASP A 114 7.01 -7.05 16.41
C ASP A 114 6.95 -6.56 17.87
N GLN A 115 8.07 -6.66 18.59
CA GLN A 115 8.17 -6.13 19.96
C GLN A 115 7.91 -4.61 20.03
N LYS A 116 8.47 -3.83 19.10
CA LYS A 116 8.22 -2.37 19.06
C LYS A 116 6.74 -2.06 18.83
N MET A 117 6.06 -2.85 18.00
CA MET A 117 4.63 -2.69 17.77
C MET A 117 3.83 -2.97 19.05
N ASP A 118 4.17 -4.01 19.81
CA ASP A 118 3.56 -4.30 21.11
C ASP A 118 3.75 -3.16 22.12
N GLU A 119 4.95 -2.59 22.19
CA GLU A 119 5.25 -1.44 23.06
C GLU A 119 4.42 -0.20 22.70
N LEU A 120 4.25 0.07 21.39
CA LEU A 120 3.39 1.13 20.89
C LEU A 120 1.92 0.87 21.23
N VAL A 121 1.43 -0.36 21.03
CA VAL A 121 0.05 -0.74 21.37
C VAL A 121 -0.22 -0.54 22.87
N ALA A 122 0.68 -1.00 23.74
CA ALA A 122 0.53 -0.83 25.19
C ALA A 122 0.48 0.65 25.61
N ARG A 123 1.16 1.54 24.88
CA ARG A 123 1.23 2.96 25.19
C ARG A 123 0.02 3.76 24.71
N PHE A 124 -0.65 3.33 23.65
CA PHE A 124 -1.70 4.09 22.98
C PHE A 124 -3.10 3.41 23.02
N SER A 125 -3.22 2.20 23.59
CA SER A 125 -4.50 1.51 23.80
C SER A 125 -5.32 2.01 24.98
#